data_AF-A0A542ANG8-F1
#
_entry.id   AF-A0A542ANG8-F1
#
_cell.length_a   1.000
_cell.length_b   1.000
_cell.length_c   1.000
_cell.angle_alpha   90.00
_cell.angle_beta   90.00
_cell.angle_gamma   90.00
#
_symmetry.space_group_name_H-M   'P 1'
#
loop_
_entity.id
_entity.type
_entity.pdbx_description
1 polymer ?
#
loop_
_entity_poly.entity_id
_entity_poly.type
_entity_poly.pdbx_seq_one_letter_code
_entity_poly.pdbx_strand_id
1 'polypeptide(L)' 'MEGFTKEELQEALRAIASTISKCEKVQPKLKEGTSQHTLLIRRIKALRIASALITRELENIS' A
#
# COMPACT_ATOMS: atom_id res chain seq x y z
N MET A 1 -3.65 -19.75 -14.36
CA MET A 1 -3.82 -18.34 -13.96
C MET A 1 -2.69 -17.61 -14.65
N GLU A 2 -3.01 -16.79 -15.65
CA GLU A 2 -1.98 -15.93 -16.24
C GLU A 2 -1.43 -15.03 -15.13
N GLY A 3 -0.11 -14.97 -15.01
CA GLY A 3 0.55 -14.11 -14.02
C GLY A 3 0.36 -12.63 -14.37
N PHE A 4 0.74 -11.75 -13.45
CA PHE A 4 0.73 -10.31 -13.71
C PHE A 4 1.92 -9.90 -14.58
N THR A 5 1.75 -8.90 -15.43
CA THR A 5 2.87 -8.32 -16.18
C THR A 5 3.73 -7.44 -15.29
N LYS A 6 4.97 -7.19 -15.70
CA LYS A 6 5.87 -6.26 -14.99
C LYS A 6 5.25 -4.86 -14.90
N GLU A 7 4.58 -4.42 -15.95
CA GLU A 7 3.92 -3.12 -16.04
C GLU A 7 2.74 -3.02 -15.06
N GLU A 8 1.94 -4.08 -14.94
CA GLU A 8 0.82 -4.15 -13.98
C GLU A 8 1.31 -4.08 -12.53
N LEU A 9 2.38 -4.82 -12.20
CA LEU A 9 2.97 -4.80 -10.87
C LEU A 9 3.58 -3.42 -10.55
N GLN A 10 4.25 -2.78 -11.51
CA GLN A 10 4.76 -1.43 -11.34
C GLN A 10 3.65 -0.39 -11.15
N GLU A 11 2.56 -0.49 -11.90
CA GLU A 11 1.40 0.39 -11.74
C GLU A 11 0.73 0.18 -10.38
N ALA A 12 0.59 -1.06 -9.93
CA ALA A 12 0.07 -1.36 -8.60
C ALA A 12 0.95 -0.73 -7.50
N LEU A 13 2.28 -0.81 -7.62
CA LEU A 13 3.19 -0.14 -6.68
C LEU A 13 3.01 1.38 -6.67
N ARG A 14 2.85 2.02 -7.84
CA ARG A 14 2.58 3.46 -7.94
C ARG A 14 1.27 3.84 -7.25
N ALA A 15 0.20 3.07 -7.50
CA ALA A 15 -1.11 3.31 -6.91
C ALA A 15 -1.08 3.13 -5.37
N ILE A 16 -0.40 2.11 -4.88
CA ILE A 16 -0.24 1.87 -3.44
C ILE A 16 0.56 3.00 -2.79
N ALA A 17 1.68 3.42 -3.38
CA ALA A 17 2.49 4.52 -2.86
C ALA A 17 1.69 5.82 -2.75
N SER A 18 0.90 6.16 -3.78
CA SER A 18 -0.01 7.31 -3.75
C SER A 18 -1.04 7.20 -2.62
N THR A 19 -1.58 6.00 -2.42
CA THR A 19 -2.58 5.75 -1.36
C THR A 19 -1.98 5.88 0.03
N ILE A 20 -0.77 5.35 0.25
CA ILE A 20 -0.03 5.50 1.51
C ILE A 20 0.21 6.99 1.80
N SER A 21 0.71 7.75 0.82
CA SER A 21 0.98 9.20 0.98
C SER A 21 -0.29 9.98 1.37
N LYS A 22 -1.43 9.65 0.75
CA LYS A 22 -2.73 10.25 1.12
C LYS A 22 -3.13 9.89 2.55
N CYS A 23 -2.93 8.64 2.97
CA CYS A 23 -3.22 8.20 4.33
C CYS A 23 -2.33 8.93 5.35
N GLU A 24 -1.03 9.04 5.09
CA GLU A 24 -0.07 9.72 5.96
C GLU A 24 -0.41 11.23 6.12
N LYS A 25 -0.90 11.89 5.07
CA LYS A 25 -1.39 13.29 5.14
C LYS A 25 -2.65 13.47 5.99
N VAL A 26 -3.49 12.44 6.09
CA VAL A 26 -4.74 12.47 6.87
C VAL A 26 -4.49 12.06 8.31
N GLN A 27 -3.52 11.19 8.57
CA GLN A 27 -3.21 10.66 9.89
C GLN A 27 -3.09 11.72 11.00
N PRO A 28 -2.32 12.82 10.86
CA PRO A 28 -2.18 13.81 11.93
C PRO A 28 -3.48 14.61 12.20
N LYS A 29 -4.46 14.54 11.29
CA LYS A 29 -5.77 15.19 11.47
C LYS A 29 -6.74 14.34 12.29
N LEU A 30 -6.43 13.07 12.51
CA LEU A 30 -7.26 12.15 13.28
C LEU A 30 -6.84 12.14 14.75
N LYS A 31 -7.82 12.25 15.64
CA LYS A 31 -7.57 12.15 17.07
C LYS A 31 -7.13 10.72 17.42
N GLU A 32 -6.02 10.61 18.15
CA GLU A 32 -5.54 9.33 18.66
C GLU A 32 -6.60 8.65 19.55
N GLY A 33 -6.64 7.32 19.50
CA GLY A 33 -7.65 6.51 20.21
C GLY A 33 -9.02 6.43 19.53
N THR A 34 -9.25 7.13 18.42
CA THR A 34 -10.47 6.97 17.62
C THR A 34 -10.41 5.74 16.70
N SER A 35 -11.58 5.18 16.38
CA SER A 35 -11.68 4.06 15.43
C SER A 35 -11.14 4.42 14.05
N GLN A 36 -11.31 5.67 13.60
CA GLN A 36 -10.77 6.16 12.33
C GLN A 36 -9.23 6.18 12.35
N HIS A 37 -8.62 6.63 13.45
CA HIS A 37 -7.16 6.64 13.60
C HIS A 37 -6.59 5.21 13.55
N THR A 38 -7.18 4.28 14.33
CA THR A 38 -6.76 2.86 14.32
C THR A 38 -6.95 2.21 12.95
N LEU A 39 -8.08 2.47 12.27
CA LEU A 39 -8.35 1.95 10.93
C LEU A 39 -7.32 2.44 9.92
N LEU A 40 -6.97 3.72 9.96
CA LEU A 40 -6.00 4.31 9.04
C LEU A 40 -4.60 3.71 9.21
N ILE A 41 -4.14 3.53 10.46
CA ILE A 41 -2.85 2.88 10.75
C ILE A 41 -2.84 1.44 10.21
N ARG A 42 -3.90 0.68 10.45
CA ARG A 42 -4.02 -0.70 9.96
C ARG A 42 -4.00 -0.76 8.43
N ARG A 43 -4.67 0.19 7.77
CA ARG A 43 -4.67 0.31 6.31
C ARG A 43 -3.26 0.59 5.76
N ILE A 44 -2.53 1.54 6.34
CA ILE A 44 -1.14 1.83 5.94
C ILE A 44 -0.27 0.57 6.08
N LYS A 45 -0.41 -0.15 7.20
CA LYS A 45 0.34 -1.40 7.43
C LYS A 45 0.02 -2.46 6.38
N ALA A 46 -1.26 -2.67 6.06
CA ALA A 46 -1.68 -3.61 5.02
C ALA A 46 -1.14 -3.23 3.64
N LEU A 47 -1.18 -1.94 3.28
CA LEU A 47 -0.64 -1.44 2.01
C LEU A 47 0.88 -1.66 1.90
N ARG A 48 1.63 -1.44 2.99
CA ARG A 48 3.07 -1.72 3.03
C ARG A 48 3.39 -3.20 2.83
N ILE A 49 2.59 -4.09 3.43
CA ILE A 49 2.72 -5.55 3.22
C ILE A 49 2.42 -5.89 1.76
N ALA A 50 1.35 -5.34 1.19
CA ALA A 50 1.00 -5.56 -0.21
C ALA A 50 2.12 -5.09 -1.16
N SER A 51 2.70 -3.90 -0.93
CA SER A 51 3.86 -3.42 -1.70
C SER A 51 5.04 -4.40 -1.63
N ALA A 52 5.39 -4.90 -0.44
CA ALA A 52 6.49 -5.84 -0.30
C ALA A 52 6.26 -7.15 -1.06
N LEU A 53 5.02 -7.67 -1.06
CA LEU A 53 4.65 -8.86 -1.82
C LEU A 53 4.73 -8.63 -3.34
N ILE A 54 4.27 -7.45 -3.81
CA ILE A 54 4.33 -7.07 -5.23
C ILE A 54 5.78 -6.87 -5.67
N THR A 55 6.63 -6.24 -4.86
CA THR A 55 8.06 -6.09 -5.15
C THR A 55 8.74 -7.45 -5.27
N ARG A 56 8.45 -8.39 -4.35
CA ARG A 56 8.96 -9.76 -4.44
C ARG A 56 8.53 -10.45 -5.73
N GLU A 57 7.28 -10.27 -6.15
CA GLU A 57 6.81 -10.83 -7.42
C GLU A 57 7.50 -10.18 -8.63
N LEU A 58 7.75 -8.88 -8.58
CA LEU A 58 8.50 -8.16 -9.60
C LEU A 58 9.94 -8.71 -9.74
N GLU A 59 10.59 -9.04 -8.62
CA GLU A 59 11.92 -9.65 -8.58
C GLU A 59 11.91 -11.07 -9.18
N ASN A 60 10.82 -11.83 -8.99
CA ASN A 60 10.69 -13.18 -9.56
C ASN A 60 10.49 -13.19 -11.09
N ILE A 61 9.95 -12.10 -11.65
CA ILE A 61 9.71 -11.95 -13.10
C ILE A 61 10.93 -11.37 -13.83
N SER A 62 11.88 -10.79 -13.09
CA SER A 62 12.96 -9.97 -13.66
C SER A 62 14.24 -10.73 -14.03
#